data_AF-A0A1A9B5A1-F1
#
_entry.id   AF-A0A1A9B5A1-F1
#
_cell.length_a   1.000
_cell.length_b   1.000
_cell.length_c   1.000
_cell.angle_alpha   90.00
_cell.angle_beta   90.00
_cell.angle_gamma   90.00
#
_symmetry.space_group_name_H-M   'P 1'
#
loop_
_entity.id
_entity.type
_entity.pdbx_description
1 polymer ?
#
loop_
_entity_poly.entity_id
_entity_poly.type
_entity_poly.pdbx_seq_one_letter_code
_entity_poly.pdbx_strand_id
1 'polypeptide(L)'
;MTLIGWTPGPRSVREMLALYPGTGIGRIFVEANKALHAWDGPVLGPLVAAGVPAVHLSYKTNPPADVRAWADRKPAGLRLFLTEDHEPEQGPESGDPTLDDFHAQQAALVAAFDGHPARADIWLGPVFTRYWWQKFAGDGRWMPRQLVDFIAWDIYNDGPKYRTAEDLLSIPRQVAEQLGVPYLVAELGAKRQPWDVDGTGQAGWAQEMVDALRADGALAAQWFHKGGCDLTLAGSEPARQTWQAITLEEVPVATTAPQTLLDARRLLLDHLGGNGLEPAEVGIVGDPAHRGGYHCGSDRVVSGDYSVVESPRDRTGLSSYACALDIGTFTVTIGGRRHDLQTFSTWLARECAAGATDTRDIREVIYSPDGSTVRRWDRLGKRASGDDSHRWHTHISYHRDAIKAGRDQTALFRRYLTTIGLLEDEMAQFTDAHARLLDQLAAALPTLLAQVAYTDGRMEAFANGRPAVRTDLKGGGQAMWPVQQLTALPALIKAESTSPPELATALAALPRPAGVDVDQLAAAVAERVLAGLPAADGPVSRDDLEAALRSVLGSLDGAGPQA
;
A
#
# COMPACT_ATOMS: atom_id res chain seq x y z
N MET A 1 4.53 3.02 -4.69
CA MET A 1 5.23 3.79 -5.72
C MET A 1 4.19 4.47 -6.58
N THR A 2 4.24 5.79 -6.67
CA THR A 2 3.40 6.60 -7.56
C THR A 2 3.81 6.36 -9.01
N LEU A 3 2.86 6.08 -9.90
CA LEU A 3 3.09 5.89 -11.34
C LEU A 3 3.02 7.23 -12.09
N ILE A 4 4.05 7.57 -12.86
CA ILE A 4 4.10 8.81 -13.64
C ILE A 4 3.91 8.50 -15.12
N GLY A 5 3.08 9.30 -15.78
CA GLY A 5 2.90 9.21 -17.21
C GLY A 5 2.15 10.40 -17.79
N TRP A 6 1.20 10.15 -18.69
CA TRP A 6 0.62 11.23 -19.49
C TRP A 6 -0.79 10.95 -19.99
N THR A 7 -1.44 12.03 -20.37
CA THR A 7 -2.67 12.12 -21.15
C THR A 7 -2.31 12.73 -22.51
N PRO A 8 -2.59 12.06 -23.65
CA PRO A 8 -1.99 12.39 -24.94
C PRO A 8 -2.47 13.71 -25.56
N GLY A 9 -3.62 14.22 -25.13
CA GLY A 9 -4.29 15.32 -25.81
C GLY A 9 -4.53 14.97 -27.29
N PRO A 10 -4.10 15.80 -28.26
CA PRO A 10 -4.28 15.52 -29.69
C PRO A 10 -3.24 14.54 -30.27
N ARG A 11 -2.24 14.11 -29.49
CA ARG A 11 -1.16 13.22 -29.98
C ARG A 11 -1.60 11.77 -30.00
N SER A 12 -0.94 10.98 -30.83
CA SER A 12 -1.04 9.53 -30.77
C SER A 12 -0.27 8.96 -29.59
N VAL A 13 -0.70 7.80 -29.11
CA VAL A 13 0.00 7.04 -28.05
C VAL A 13 1.44 6.71 -28.44
N ARG A 14 1.71 6.43 -29.73
CA ARG A 14 3.06 6.13 -30.21
C ARG A 14 3.99 7.35 -30.10
N GLU A 15 3.51 8.53 -30.48
CA GLU A 15 4.28 9.77 -30.32
C GLU A 15 4.58 10.03 -28.85
N MET A 16 3.62 9.79 -27.97
CA MET A 16 3.79 9.98 -26.54
C MET A 16 4.80 9.00 -25.93
N LEU A 17 4.76 7.72 -26.31
CA LEU A 17 5.78 6.73 -25.90
C LEU A 17 7.17 7.06 -26.44
N ALA A 18 7.27 7.63 -27.64
CA ALA A 18 8.54 8.10 -28.18
C ALA A 18 9.09 9.31 -27.39
N LEU A 19 8.21 10.19 -26.92
CA LEU A 19 8.59 11.31 -26.06
C LEU A 19 8.95 10.88 -24.64
N TYR A 20 8.22 9.91 -24.06
CA TYR A 20 8.33 9.49 -22.67
C TYR A 20 8.49 7.95 -22.58
N PRO A 21 9.67 7.39 -22.92
CA PRO A 21 9.86 5.94 -22.97
C PRO A 21 9.74 5.25 -21.59
N GLY A 22 9.89 5.99 -20.49
CA GLY A 22 9.69 5.49 -19.11
C GLY A 22 8.24 5.52 -18.62
N THR A 23 7.24 5.63 -19.50
CA THR A 23 5.83 5.79 -19.09
C THR A 23 5.38 4.67 -18.14
N GLY A 24 5.03 5.03 -16.90
CA GLY A 24 4.41 4.13 -15.93
C GLY A 24 2.89 3.97 -16.13
N ILE A 25 2.23 4.98 -16.68
CA ILE A 25 0.78 4.95 -16.90
C ILE A 25 0.32 5.84 -18.07
N GLY A 26 -0.54 5.34 -18.95
CA GLY A 26 -1.19 6.14 -20.00
C GLY A 26 -2.68 6.38 -19.70
N ARG A 27 -3.15 7.64 -19.71
CA ARG A 27 -4.60 7.94 -19.65
C ARG A 27 -5.19 8.00 -21.05
N ILE A 28 -6.29 7.30 -21.27
CA ILE A 28 -6.99 7.23 -22.56
C ILE A 28 -8.45 7.62 -22.37
N PHE A 29 -8.96 8.44 -23.28
CA PHE A 29 -10.33 8.95 -23.26
C PHE A 29 -11.16 8.30 -24.34
N VAL A 30 -12.36 7.86 -23.97
CA VAL A 30 -13.39 7.38 -24.89
C VAL A 30 -14.60 8.30 -24.78
N GLU A 31 -14.87 9.04 -25.85
CA GLU A 31 -16.01 9.95 -25.93
C GLU A 31 -17.34 9.20 -25.86
N ALA A 32 -18.42 9.94 -25.58
CA ALA A 32 -19.77 9.38 -25.54
C ALA A 32 -20.13 8.73 -26.87
N ASN A 33 -20.82 7.58 -26.79
CA ASN A 33 -21.24 6.77 -27.94
C ASN A 33 -20.09 6.22 -28.80
N LYS A 34 -18.86 6.16 -28.27
CA LYS A 34 -17.74 5.47 -28.93
C LYS A 34 -17.52 4.09 -28.30
N ALA A 35 -17.09 3.13 -29.12
CA ALA A 35 -16.66 1.83 -28.63
C ALA A 35 -15.33 1.96 -27.90
N LEU A 36 -15.15 1.16 -26.83
CA LEU A 36 -13.87 1.06 -26.13
C LEU A 36 -12.76 0.60 -27.09
N HIS A 37 -11.57 1.20 -26.97
CA HIS A 37 -10.43 0.83 -27.82
C HIS A 37 -10.01 -0.62 -27.58
N ALA A 38 -9.74 -1.38 -28.64
CA ALA A 38 -9.22 -2.74 -28.51
C ALA A 38 -7.80 -2.76 -27.92
N TRP A 39 -7.49 -3.78 -27.10
CA TRP A 39 -6.20 -3.94 -26.43
C TRP A 39 -5.00 -4.11 -27.37
N ASP A 40 -5.24 -4.65 -28.57
CA ASP A 40 -4.27 -4.78 -29.67
C ASP A 40 -4.43 -3.68 -30.74
N GLY A 41 -5.34 -2.74 -30.51
CA GLY A 41 -5.67 -1.66 -31.44
C GLY A 41 -4.61 -0.54 -31.47
N PRO A 42 -4.79 0.47 -32.34
CA PRO A 42 -3.81 1.54 -32.52
C PRO A 42 -3.63 2.47 -31.31
N VAL A 43 -4.58 2.46 -30.36
CA VAL A 43 -4.53 3.29 -29.16
C VAL A 43 -3.92 2.54 -27.99
N LEU A 44 -4.46 1.38 -27.59
CA LEU A 44 -3.94 0.63 -26.44
C LEU A 44 -2.79 -0.31 -26.78
N GLY A 45 -2.78 -0.85 -28.00
CA GLY A 45 -1.75 -1.78 -28.47
C GLY A 45 -0.33 -1.26 -28.27
N PRO A 46 -0.01 0.01 -28.58
CA PRO A 46 1.31 0.56 -28.29
C PRO A 46 1.68 0.58 -26.80
N LEU A 47 0.75 0.86 -25.88
CA LEU A 47 1.01 0.82 -24.42
C LEU A 47 1.32 -0.62 -23.97
N VAL A 48 0.52 -1.57 -24.45
CA VAL A 48 0.71 -3.01 -24.17
C VAL A 48 2.04 -3.50 -24.72
N ALA A 49 2.37 -3.14 -25.97
CA ALA A 49 3.61 -3.53 -26.63
C ALA A 49 4.85 -2.93 -25.95
N ALA A 50 4.73 -1.71 -25.40
CA ALA A 50 5.80 -1.06 -24.64
C ALA A 50 5.92 -1.59 -23.20
N GLY A 51 5.03 -2.49 -22.75
CA GLY A 51 5.06 -3.03 -21.40
C GLY A 51 4.72 -1.98 -20.32
N VAL A 52 3.95 -0.95 -20.67
CA VAL A 52 3.49 0.05 -19.70
C VAL A 52 2.69 -0.67 -18.60
N PRO A 53 3.03 -0.49 -17.31
CA PRO A 53 2.45 -1.30 -16.24
C PRO A 53 1.00 -0.95 -15.92
N ALA A 54 0.52 0.23 -16.30
CA ALA A 54 -0.86 0.63 -16.06
C ALA A 54 -1.52 1.41 -17.20
N VAL A 55 -2.84 1.27 -17.32
CA VAL A 55 -3.70 2.11 -18.17
C VAL A 55 -4.79 2.74 -17.30
N HIS A 56 -5.01 4.04 -17.47
CA HIS A 56 -6.20 4.70 -16.94
C HIS A 56 -7.17 4.98 -18.09
N LEU A 57 -8.30 4.29 -18.11
CA LEU A 57 -9.35 4.52 -19.10
C LEU A 57 -10.45 5.39 -18.50
N SER A 58 -10.62 6.60 -19.04
CA SER A 58 -11.78 7.44 -18.81
C SER A 58 -12.74 7.27 -19.99
N TYR A 59 -13.98 6.87 -19.74
CA TYR A 59 -14.97 6.65 -20.80
C TYR A 59 -16.31 7.32 -20.45
N LYS A 60 -17.15 7.50 -21.46
CA LYS A 60 -18.49 8.06 -21.34
C LYS A 60 -19.51 7.06 -21.89
N THR A 61 -20.65 6.86 -21.24
CA THR A 61 -21.85 6.17 -21.78
C THR A 61 -21.74 4.68 -22.16
N ASN A 62 -20.62 3.98 -21.91
CA ASN A 62 -20.52 2.54 -22.19
C ASN A 62 -21.19 1.72 -21.07
N PRO A 63 -22.10 0.78 -21.38
CA PRO A 63 -22.74 -0.05 -20.36
C PRO A 63 -21.71 -0.83 -19.52
N PRO A 64 -21.86 -0.94 -18.19
CA PRO A 64 -20.91 -1.66 -17.34
C PRO A 64 -20.64 -3.12 -17.77
N ALA A 65 -21.64 -3.80 -18.35
CA ALA A 65 -21.47 -5.15 -18.90
C ALA A 65 -20.49 -5.19 -20.08
N ASP A 66 -20.52 -4.18 -20.96
CA ASP A 66 -19.60 -4.07 -22.10
C ASP A 66 -18.18 -3.73 -21.64
N VAL A 67 -18.07 -2.85 -20.63
CA VAL A 67 -16.79 -2.49 -20.00
C VAL A 67 -16.16 -3.72 -19.33
N ARG A 68 -16.96 -4.52 -18.61
CA ARG A 68 -16.52 -5.79 -18.01
C ARG A 68 -16.03 -6.78 -19.07
N ALA A 69 -16.82 -7.01 -20.12
CA ALA A 69 -16.44 -7.91 -21.21
C ALA A 69 -15.18 -7.43 -21.96
N TRP A 70 -14.94 -6.12 -22.02
CA TRP A 70 -13.70 -5.55 -22.55
C TRP A 70 -12.52 -5.75 -21.58
N ALA A 71 -12.73 -5.61 -20.27
CA ALA A 71 -11.72 -5.84 -19.24
C ALA A 71 -11.34 -7.33 -19.11
N ASP A 72 -12.24 -8.27 -19.41
CA ASP A 72 -11.95 -9.71 -19.48
C ASP A 72 -10.82 -10.04 -20.49
N ARG A 73 -10.61 -9.15 -21.48
CA ARG A 73 -9.55 -9.29 -22.51
C ARG A 73 -8.26 -8.54 -22.16
N LYS A 74 -8.16 -7.96 -20.97
CA LYS A 74 -6.97 -7.24 -20.48
C LYS A 74 -5.74 -8.14 -20.48
N PRO A 75 -4.56 -7.68 -20.97
CA PRO A 75 -3.30 -8.40 -20.79
C PRO A 75 -3.01 -8.72 -19.31
N ALA A 76 -2.46 -9.89 -19.03
CA ALA A 76 -2.08 -10.29 -17.68
C ALA A 76 -1.00 -9.35 -17.09
N GLY A 77 -1.11 -9.02 -15.81
CA GLY A 77 -0.14 -8.14 -15.10
C GLY A 77 -0.29 -6.64 -15.36
N LEU A 78 -1.13 -6.22 -16.32
CA LEU A 78 -1.43 -4.80 -16.54
C LEU A 78 -2.41 -4.27 -15.47
N ARG A 79 -2.10 -3.18 -14.77
CA ARG A 79 -3.09 -2.54 -13.90
C ARG A 79 -4.04 -1.66 -14.73
N LEU A 80 -5.32 -1.69 -14.41
CA LEU A 80 -6.36 -0.93 -15.10
C LEU A 80 -7.09 -0.04 -14.10
N PHE A 81 -7.05 1.28 -14.32
CA PHE A 81 -7.88 2.26 -13.62
C PHE A 81 -9.06 2.62 -14.52
N LEU A 82 -10.29 2.51 -14.01
CA LEU A 82 -11.52 2.80 -14.73
C LEU A 82 -12.25 3.97 -14.11
N THR A 83 -12.59 4.94 -14.95
CA THR A 83 -13.42 6.08 -14.62
C THR A 83 -14.53 6.22 -15.64
N GLU A 84 -15.79 6.10 -15.20
CA GLU A 84 -16.95 6.49 -15.99
C GLU A 84 -17.28 7.96 -15.72
N ASP A 85 -17.53 8.71 -16.78
CA ASP A 85 -17.95 10.10 -16.72
C ASP A 85 -17.06 11.00 -15.84
N HIS A 86 -15.75 11.08 -16.18
CA HIS A 86 -14.82 12.01 -15.52
C HIS A 86 -15.36 13.46 -15.52
N GLU A 87 -15.04 14.18 -14.45
CA GLU A 87 -15.51 15.54 -14.12
C GLU A 87 -17.05 15.69 -14.08
N PRO A 88 -17.77 14.76 -13.42
CA PRO A 88 -19.23 14.71 -13.48
C PRO A 88 -19.91 15.98 -12.95
N GLU A 89 -19.21 16.75 -12.11
CA GLU A 89 -19.71 18.00 -11.53
C GLU A 89 -20.01 19.10 -12.55
N GLN A 90 -19.49 19.03 -13.77
CA GLN A 90 -19.75 20.03 -14.81
C GLN A 90 -21.20 19.95 -15.35
N GLY A 91 -21.87 18.81 -15.11
CA GLY A 91 -23.29 18.61 -15.33
C GLY A 91 -23.71 18.44 -16.80
N PRO A 92 -25.02 18.23 -17.04
CA PRO A 92 -25.53 17.80 -18.35
C PRO A 92 -25.28 18.74 -19.52
N GLU A 93 -25.05 20.03 -19.26
CA GLU A 93 -24.72 21.01 -20.31
C GLU A 93 -23.36 20.73 -20.96
N SER A 94 -22.45 20.08 -20.23
CA SER A 94 -21.15 19.58 -20.72
C SER A 94 -21.22 18.14 -21.25
N GLY A 95 -22.40 17.51 -21.24
CA GLY A 95 -22.59 16.09 -21.57
C GLY A 95 -22.31 15.14 -20.40
N ASP A 96 -22.29 15.66 -19.17
CA ASP A 96 -22.02 14.90 -17.94
C ASP A 96 -23.31 14.47 -17.23
N PRO A 97 -23.25 13.44 -16.37
CA PRO A 97 -24.44 12.93 -15.69
C PRO A 97 -25.07 13.96 -14.75
N THR A 98 -26.35 13.78 -14.43
CA THR A 98 -26.91 14.41 -13.23
C THR A 98 -26.28 13.78 -11.98
N LEU A 99 -26.44 14.44 -10.83
CA LEU A 99 -25.93 13.90 -9.57
C LEU A 99 -26.46 12.48 -9.26
N ASP A 100 -27.75 12.24 -9.51
CA ASP A 100 -28.36 10.93 -9.27
C ASP A 100 -27.89 9.90 -10.30
N ASP A 101 -27.73 10.29 -11.57
CA ASP A 101 -27.17 9.42 -12.60
C ASP A 101 -25.73 9.01 -12.28
N PHE A 102 -24.89 9.95 -11.81
CA PHE A 102 -23.52 9.66 -11.38
C PHE A 102 -23.48 8.59 -10.29
N HIS A 103 -24.30 8.72 -9.23
CA HIS A 103 -24.35 7.73 -8.17
C HIS A 103 -24.85 6.37 -8.68
N ALA A 104 -25.85 6.37 -9.57
CA ALA A 104 -26.38 5.15 -10.16
C ALA A 104 -25.35 4.44 -11.06
N GLN A 105 -24.64 5.19 -11.91
CA GLN A 105 -23.59 4.68 -12.79
C GLN A 105 -22.44 4.09 -11.99
N GLN A 106 -21.94 4.79 -10.97
CA GLN A 106 -20.86 4.30 -10.14
C GLN A 106 -21.25 3.02 -9.38
N ALA A 107 -22.46 2.96 -8.83
CA ALA A 107 -22.97 1.74 -8.21
C ALA A 107 -23.07 0.57 -9.21
N ALA A 108 -23.52 0.84 -10.43
CA ALA A 108 -23.61 -0.16 -11.49
C ALA A 108 -22.22 -0.66 -11.95
N LEU A 109 -21.24 0.24 -12.06
CA LEU A 109 -19.86 -0.11 -12.40
C LEU A 109 -19.23 -0.99 -11.33
N VAL A 110 -19.33 -0.61 -10.05
CA VAL A 110 -18.82 -1.41 -8.94
C VAL A 110 -19.48 -2.79 -8.90
N ALA A 111 -20.81 -2.85 -9.08
CA ALA A 111 -21.54 -4.12 -9.13
C ALA A 111 -21.12 -5.01 -10.30
N ALA A 112 -20.83 -4.44 -11.47
CA ALA A 112 -20.39 -5.21 -12.64
C ALA A 112 -19.03 -5.89 -12.42
N PHE A 113 -18.15 -5.30 -11.61
CA PHE A 113 -16.82 -5.85 -11.32
C PHE A 113 -16.75 -6.65 -10.02
N ASP A 114 -17.87 -6.80 -9.29
CA ASP A 114 -17.92 -7.69 -8.13
C ASP A 114 -17.63 -9.14 -8.56
N GLY A 115 -16.76 -9.80 -7.81
CA GLY A 115 -16.27 -11.14 -8.12
C GLY A 115 -15.49 -11.29 -9.44
N HIS A 116 -15.07 -10.19 -10.09
CA HIS A 116 -14.28 -10.28 -11.33
C HIS A 116 -12.94 -11.01 -11.09
N PRO A 117 -12.53 -11.99 -11.91
CA PRO A 117 -11.32 -12.79 -11.67
C PRO A 117 -10.03 -11.96 -11.58
N ALA A 118 -9.97 -10.85 -12.31
CA ALA A 118 -8.85 -9.90 -12.29
C ALA A 118 -9.07 -8.68 -11.39
N ARG A 119 -10.00 -8.72 -10.42
CA ARG A 119 -10.37 -7.55 -9.60
C ARG A 119 -9.18 -6.89 -8.89
N ALA A 120 -8.16 -7.65 -8.49
CA ALA A 120 -6.95 -7.11 -7.87
C ALA A 120 -6.14 -6.17 -8.81
N ASP A 121 -6.27 -6.35 -10.12
CA ASP A 121 -5.62 -5.52 -11.14
C ASP A 121 -6.53 -4.41 -11.68
N ILE A 122 -7.80 -4.36 -11.26
CA ILE A 122 -8.81 -3.43 -11.79
C ILE A 122 -9.28 -2.53 -10.65
N TRP A 123 -9.00 -1.24 -10.81
CA TRP A 123 -9.26 -0.19 -9.85
C TRP A 123 -10.36 0.70 -10.40
N LEU A 124 -11.39 0.94 -9.61
CA LEU A 124 -12.57 1.73 -9.96
C LEU A 124 -12.60 3.00 -9.11
N GLY A 125 -12.82 4.14 -9.73
CA GLY A 125 -12.90 5.42 -9.01
C GLY A 125 -13.37 6.56 -9.89
N PRO A 126 -13.99 7.60 -9.30
CA PRO A 126 -14.32 8.82 -10.03
C PRO A 126 -13.08 9.71 -10.22
N VAL A 127 -13.14 10.58 -11.24
CA VAL A 127 -12.20 11.70 -11.43
C VAL A 127 -12.99 13.00 -11.31
N PHE A 128 -12.56 13.90 -10.44
CA PHE A 128 -13.16 15.22 -10.21
C PHE A 128 -12.25 16.35 -10.68
N THR A 129 -12.81 17.52 -10.95
CA THR A 129 -12.07 18.75 -11.22
C THR A 129 -11.76 19.48 -9.90
N ARG A 130 -10.48 19.66 -9.58
CA ARG A 130 -10.07 20.38 -8.35
C ARG A 130 -10.58 21.83 -8.31
N TYR A 131 -10.72 22.48 -9.47
CA TYR A 131 -11.25 23.85 -9.58
C TYR A 131 -12.71 23.96 -9.13
N TRP A 132 -13.56 22.98 -9.50
CA TRP A 132 -14.96 22.97 -9.08
C TRP A 132 -15.07 22.94 -7.56
N TRP A 133 -14.33 22.03 -6.94
CA TRP A 133 -14.31 21.83 -5.50
C TRP A 133 -13.74 23.03 -4.73
N GLN A 134 -12.81 23.79 -5.32
CA GLN A 134 -12.37 25.06 -4.75
C GLN A 134 -13.49 26.12 -4.81
N LYS A 135 -14.19 26.22 -5.94
CA LYS A 135 -15.25 27.21 -6.16
C LYS A 135 -16.48 26.92 -5.30
N PHE A 136 -16.84 25.65 -5.19
CA PHE A 136 -17.97 25.15 -4.42
C PHE A 136 -17.41 24.34 -3.25
N ALA A 137 -16.84 25.06 -2.29
CA ALA A 137 -16.05 24.57 -1.16
C ALA A 137 -16.44 23.15 -0.70
N GLY A 138 -15.75 22.15 -1.27
CA GLY A 138 -15.96 20.74 -0.94
C GLY A 138 -17.37 20.23 -1.17
N ASP A 139 -17.92 20.39 -2.39
CA ASP A 139 -19.25 19.91 -2.78
C ASP A 139 -19.39 18.37 -2.67
N GLY A 140 -19.49 17.90 -1.43
CA GLY A 140 -19.45 16.49 -1.06
C GLY A 140 -20.65 15.70 -1.54
N ARG A 141 -21.63 16.34 -2.19
CA ARG A 141 -22.75 15.65 -2.84
C ARG A 141 -22.26 14.68 -3.91
N TRP A 142 -21.17 15.02 -4.60
CA TRP A 142 -20.53 14.20 -5.62
C TRP A 142 -19.65 13.08 -5.04
N MET A 143 -19.52 12.96 -3.71
CA MET A 143 -18.76 11.87 -3.11
C MET A 143 -19.38 10.51 -3.40
N PRO A 144 -18.59 9.50 -3.80
CA PRO A 144 -19.11 8.17 -4.07
C PRO A 144 -19.85 7.62 -2.84
N ARG A 145 -21.03 7.03 -3.06
CA ARG A 145 -21.84 6.40 -1.99
C ARG A 145 -21.46 4.94 -1.75
N GLN A 146 -20.68 4.37 -2.65
CA GLN A 146 -20.18 3.00 -2.65
C GLN A 146 -18.68 3.00 -2.40
N LEU A 147 -18.15 1.88 -1.92
CA LEU A 147 -16.71 1.70 -1.78
C LEU A 147 -16.06 1.71 -3.18
N VAL A 148 -15.10 2.61 -3.37
CA VAL A 148 -14.27 2.73 -4.56
C VAL A 148 -12.82 2.39 -4.19
N ASP A 149 -11.98 2.09 -5.19
CA ASP A 149 -10.57 1.76 -4.95
C ASP A 149 -9.68 3.01 -4.87
N PHE A 150 -10.10 4.10 -5.51
CA PHE A 150 -9.39 5.36 -5.51
C PHE A 150 -10.33 6.54 -5.74
N ILE A 151 -9.81 7.74 -5.49
CA ILE A 151 -10.37 9.01 -5.98
C ILE A 151 -9.34 9.73 -6.83
N ALA A 152 -9.74 10.30 -7.95
CA ALA A 152 -8.84 10.98 -8.86
C ALA A 152 -9.19 12.44 -9.11
N TRP A 153 -8.19 13.19 -9.56
CA TRP A 153 -8.31 14.63 -9.73
C TRP A 153 -7.69 15.13 -11.03
N ASP A 154 -8.40 16.02 -11.70
CA ASP A 154 -7.88 16.88 -12.75
C ASP A 154 -7.44 18.20 -12.10
N ILE A 155 -6.13 18.45 -12.15
CA ILE A 155 -5.42 19.52 -11.45
C ILE A 155 -4.62 20.35 -12.44
N TYR A 156 -5.00 21.62 -12.55
CA TYR A 156 -4.36 22.57 -13.43
C TYR A 156 -3.85 23.79 -12.68
N ASN A 157 -2.65 24.24 -13.04
CA ASN A 157 -2.16 25.56 -12.67
C ASN A 157 -2.46 26.57 -13.79
N ASP A 158 -3.62 27.20 -13.69
CA ASP A 158 -4.18 28.17 -14.64
C ASP A 158 -4.01 29.64 -14.21
N GLY A 159 -3.58 29.89 -12.98
CA GLY A 159 -3.31 31.21 -12.43
C GLY A 159 -2.04 31.90 -12.99
N PRO A 160 -1.81 33.18 -12.65
CA PRO A 160 -0.69 33.98 -13.15
C PRO A 160 0.68 33.63 -12.52
N LYS A 161 0.69 32.66 -11.58
CA LYS A 161 1.86 32.15 -10.87
C LYS A 161 1.75 30.63 -10.80
N TYR A 162 2.88 29.95 -10.64
CA TYR A 162 2.90 28.55 -10.25
C TYR A 162 2.48 28.45 -8.78
N ARG A 163 1.30 27.86 -8.52
CA ARG A 163 0.81 27.55 -7.18
C ARG A 163 1.58 26.36 -6.62
N THR A 164 1.82 26.35 -5.32
CA THR A 164 2.57 25.27 -4.67
C THR A 164 1.80 23.96 -4.69
N ALA A 165 2.52 22.85 -4.52
CA ALA A 165 1.90 21.54 -4.39
C ALA A 165 0.94 21.46 -3.20
N GLU A 166 1.30 22.09 -2.06
CA GLU A 166 0.45 22.16 -0.88
C GLU A 166 -0.95 22.75 -1.17
N ASP A 167 -0.99 23.85 -1.92
CA ASP A 167 -2.24 24.51 -2.28
C ASP A 167 -3.09 23.66 -3.24
N LEU A 168 -2.44 23.09 -4.26
CA LEU A 168 -3.14 22.32 -5.30
C LEU A 168 -3.61 20.96 -4.80
N LEU A 169 -2.86 20.30 -3.91
CA LEU A 169 -3.14 18.95 -3.40
C LEU A 169 -3.95 18.92 -2.10
N SER A 170 -4.19 20.07 -1.45
CA SER A 170 -4.98 20.16 -0.21
C SER A 170 -6.35 19.46 -0.29
N ILE A 171 -7.14 19.76 -1.33
CA ILE A 171 -8.47 19.14 -1.55
C ILE A 171 -8.34 17.63 -1.82
N PRO A 172 -7.51 17.18 -2.79
CA PRO A 172 -7.28 15.74 -3.00
C PRO A 172 -6.94 14.96 -1.73
N ARG A 173 -6.01 15.48 -0.91
CA ARG A 173 -5.58 14.86 0.34
C ARG A 173 -6.73 14.75 1.33
N GLN A 174 -7.44 15.85 1.58
CA GLN A 174 -8.55 15.90 2.51
C GLN A 174 -9.64 14.89 2.14
N VAL A 175 -9.98 14.80 0.86
CA VAL A 175 -11.04 13.89 0.41
C VAL A 175 -10.58 12.42 0.44
N ALA A 176 -9.34 12.16 0.05
CA ALA A 176 -8.75 10.81 0.14
C ALA A 176 -8.74 10.30 1.59
N GLU A 177 -8.32 11.16 2.53
CA GLU A 177 -8.33 10.89 3.97
C GLU A 177 -9.76 10.64 4.46
N GLN A 178 -10.71 11.49 4.09
CA GLN A 178 -12.12 11.35 4.47
C GLN A 178 -12.73 10.01 4.01
N LEU A 179 -12.36 9.55 2.82
CA LEU A 179 -12.88 8.30 2.24
C LEU A 179 -12.07 7.06 2.66
N GLY A 180 -10.88 7.24 3.23
CA GLY A 180 -9.97 6.14 3.55
C GLY A 180 -9.47 5.39 2.32
N VAL A 181 -9.39 6.06 1.18
CA VAL A 181 -8.92 5.48 -0.10
C VAL A 181 -7.74 6.29 -0.64
N PRO A 182 -6.79 5.67 -1.34
CA PRO A 182 -5.71 6.40 -1.98
C PRO A 182 -6.22 7.31 -3.11
N TYR A 183 -5.46 8.34 -3.46
CA TYR A 183 -5.80 9.21 -4.59
C TYR A 183 -4.75 9.18 -5.70
N LEU A 184 -5.12 9.72 -6.85
CA LEU A 184 -4.22 9.99 -7.98
C LEU A 184 -4.56 11.30 -8.67
N VAL A 185 -3.63 11.81 -9.48
CA VAL A 185 -3.84 12.98 -10.34
C VAL A 185 -3.96 12.51 -11.78
N ALA A 186 -5.19 12.47 -12.28
CA ALA A 186 -5.52 11.92 -13.59
C ALA A 186 -5.19 12.88 -14.73
N GLU A 187 -5.19 14.18 -14.45
CA GLU A 187 -4.59 15.21 -15.31
C GLU A 187 -3.83 16.18 -14.42
N LEU A 188 -2.53 16.31 -14.69
CA LEU A 188 -1.67 17.33 -14.13
C LEU A 188 -1.24 18.26 -15.26
N GLY A 189 -1.36 19.57 -15.09
CA GLY A 189 -0.82 20.48 -16.09
C GLY A 189 -0.62 21.89 -15.57
N ALA A 190 0.41 22.55 -16.06
CA ALA A 190 0.60 23.98 -15.87
C ALA A 190 0.83 24.64 -17.21
N LYS A 191 0.17 25.79 -17.44
CA LYS A 191 0.54 26.66 -18.56
C LYS A 191 1.84 27.37 -18.23
N ARG A 192 2.76 27.39 -19.19
CA ARG A 192 3.98 28.20 -19.05
C ARG A 192 3.61 29.66 -18.90
N GLN A 193 4.10 30.28 -17.84
CA GLN A 193 3.76 31.67 -17.51
C GLN A 193 4.51 32.64 -18.42
N PRO A 194 3.95 33.83 -18.75
CA PRO A 194 4.64 34.81 -19.59
C PRO A 194 6.01 35.25 -19.06
N TRP A 195 6.19 35.22 -17.73
CA TRP A 195 7.45 35.56 -17.07
C TRP A 195 8.45 34.38 -17.02
N ASP A 196 8.00 33.17 -17.27
CA ASP A 196 8.81 31.95 -17.31
C ASP A 196 9.34 31.73 -18.74
N VAL A 197 10.19 32.65 -19.16
CA VAL A 197 10.62 32.81 -20.56
C VAL A 197 11.34 31.59 -21.12
N ASP A 198 12.03 30.83 -20.28
CA ASP A 198 12.79 29.64 -20.63
C ASP A 198 12.09 28.33 -20.24
N GLY A 199 11.02 28.38 -19.45
CA GLY A 199 10.29 27.20 -18.98
C GLY A 199 10.91 26.52 -17.76
N THR A 200 11.94 27.10 -17.14
CA THR A 200 12.57 26.55 -15.94
C THR A 200 11.66 26.61 -14.71
N GLY A 201 10.78 27.60 -14.61
CA GLY A 201 9.78 27.69 -13.55
C GLY A 201 8.73 26.57 -13.67
N GLN A 202 8.27 26.29 -14.88
CA GLN A 202 7.34 25.19 -15.18
C GLN A 202 7.98 23.84 -14.86
N ALA A 203 9.27 23.69 -15.15
CA ALA A 203 10.05 22.49 -14.85
C ALA A 203 10.19 22.26 -13.34
N GLY A 204 10.59 23.30 -12.59
CA GLY A 204 10.66 23.25 -11.13
C GLY A 204 9.32 22.93 -10.49
N TRP A 205 8.24 23.52 -11.00
CA TRP A 205 6.87 23.22 -10.55
C TRP A 205 6.45 21.77 -10.83
N ALA A 206 6.78 21.24 -12.01
CA ALA A 206 6.46 19.84 -12.35
C ALA A 206 7.17 18.85 -11.41
N GLN A 207 8.44 19.12 -11.08
CA GLN A 207 9.18 18.33 -10.10
C GLN A 207 8.57 18.44 -8.70
N GLU A 208 8.29 19.66 -8.22
CA GLU A 208 7.66 19.89 -6.90
C GLU A 208 6.35 19.11 -6.74
N MET A 209 5.49 19.15 -7.77
CA MET A 209 4.22 18.41 -7.77
C MET A 209 4.44 16.90 -7.66
N VAL A 210 5.39 16.34 -8.41
CA VAL A 210 5.66 14.90 -8.38
C VAL A 210 6.29 14.46 -7.07
N ASP A 211 7.22 15.25 -6.52
CA ASP A 211 7.83 14.96 -5.22
C ASP A 211 6.78 14.95 -4.11
N ALA A 212 5.85 15.92 -4.12
CA ALA A 212 4.73 15.94 -3.19
C ALA A 212 3.82 14.72 -3.35
N LEU A 213 3.45 14.36 -4.58
CA LEU A 213 2.62 13.18 -4.85
C LEU A 213 3.29 11.87 -4.40
N ARG A 214 4.60 11.76 -4.59
CA ARG A 214 5.41 10.62 -4.11
C ARG A 214 5.44 10.57 -2.58
N ALA A 215 5.62 11.72 -1.92
CA ALA A 215 5.61 11.83 -0.47
C ALA A 215 4.24 11.46 0.13
N ASP A 216 3.15 11.83 -0.55
CA ASP A 216 1.78 11.50 -0.16
C ASP A 216 1.40 10.03 -0.42
N GLY A 217 2.25 9.29 -1.16
CA GLY A 217 1.94 7.92 -1.58
C GLY A 217 0.81 7.83 -2.60
N ALA A 218 0.57 8.89 -3.39
CA ALA A 218 -0.45 8.90 -4.45
C ALA A 218 -0.22 7.76 -5.45
N LEU A 219 -1.29 7.22 -6.05
CA LEU A 219 -1.16 6.06 -6.95
C LEU A 219 -0.53 6.44 -8.29
N ALA A 220 -0.85 7.62 -8.82
CA ALA A 220 -0.38 8.06 -10.12
C ALA A 220 -0.44 9.58 -10.33
N ALA A 221 0.33 10.07 -11.30
CA ALA A 221 0.23 11.42 -11.86
C ALA A 221 0.40 11.38 -13.39
N GLN A 222 -0.47 12.09 -14.13
CA GLN A 222 -0.51 11.99 -15.59
C GLN A 222 -0.50 13.38 -16.21
N TRP A 223 0.57 13.77 -16.91
CA TRP A 223 0.66 15.10 -17.50
C TRP A 223 -0.29 15.29 -18.68
N PHE A 224 -1.03 16.40 -18.72
CA PHE A 224 -2.00 16.70 -19.77
C PHE A 224 -1.38 17.43 -20.98
N HIS A 225 -1.25 16.73 -22.11
CA HIS A 225 -0.65 17.28 -23.34
C HIS A 225 -1.64 17.96 -24.28
N LYS A 226 -2.42 18.93 -23.78
CA LYS A 226 -3.35 19.72 -24.61
C LYS A 226 -3.31 21.19 -24.23
N GLY A 227 -3.53 22.05 -25.22
CA GLY A 227 -3.56 23.51 -25.02
C GLY A 227 -2.26 24.04 -24.43
N GLY A 228 -2.35 25.01 -23.53
CA GLY A 228 -1.16 25.63 -22.92
C GLY A 228 -0.36 24.73 -21.97
N CYS A 229 -0.89 23.57 -21.58
CA CYS A 229 -0.19 22.59 -20.74
C CYS A 229 0.74 21.67 -21.54
N ASP A 230 0.68 21.73 -22.87
CA ASP A 230 1.43 20.83 -23.72
C ASP A 230 2.95 21.11 -23.72
N LEU A 231 3.72 20.18 -23.13
CA LEU A 231 5.18 20.34 -22.98
C LEU A 231 5.96 20.32 -24.29
N THR A 232 5.34 20.02 -25.44
CA THR A 232 6.06 20.16 -26.73
C THR A 232 5.93 21.56 -27.33
N LEU A 233 5.22 22.47 -26.67
CA LEU A 233 5.16 23.87 -27.12
C LEU A 233 6.53 24.55 -26.96
N ALA A 234 6.81 25.49 -27.87
CA ALA A 234 8.06 26.24 -27.87
C ALA A 234 8.30 26.91 -26.51
N GLY A 235 9.49 26.66 -25.95
CA GLY A 235 9.92 27.19 -24.67
C GLY A 235 9.44 26.42 -23.43
N SER A 236 8.78 25.27 -23.60
CA SER A 236 8.51 24.32 -22.50
C SER A 236 9.56 23.20 -22.44
N GLU A 237 10.71 23.38 -23.12
CA GLU A 237 11.75 22.36 -23.26
C GLU A 237 12.29 21.88 -21.91
N PRO A 238 12.61 22.75 -20.93
CA PRO A 238 13.06 22.28 -19.62
C PRO A 238 12.00 21.44 -18.91
N ALA A 239 10.73 21.86 -18.94
CA ALA A 239 9.65 21.10 -18.31
C ALA A 239 9.42 19.74 -18.99
N ARG A 240 9.55 19.67 -20.32
CA ARG A 240 9.54 18.41 -21.06
C ARG A 240 10.68 17.49 -20.61
N GLN A 241 11.90 18.00 -20.53
CA GLN A 241 13.07 17.23 -20.12
C GLN A 241 12.95 16.75 -18.68
N THR A 242 12.44 17.59 -17.77
CA THR A 242 12.12 17.21 -16.40
C THR A 242 11.08 16.11 -16.36
N TRP A 243 9.97 16.21 -17.11
CA TRP A 243 8.97 15.15 -17.15
C TRP A 243 9.51 13.84 -17.73
N GLN A 244 10.36 13.92 -18.77
CA GLN A 244 11.09 12.77 -19.30
C GLN A 244 11.96 12.11 -18.23
N ALA A 245 12.76 12.89 -17.50
CA ALA A 245 13.60 12.39 -16.41
C ALA A 245 12.74 11.73 -15.33
N ILE A 246 11.66 12.37 -14.89
CA ILE A 246 10.74 11.84 -13.87
C ILE A 246 10.13 10.50 -14.32
N THR A 247 9.68 10.39 -15.58
CA THR A 247 9.15 9.11 -16.09
C THR A 247 10.23 8.02 -16.16
N LEU A 248 11.49 8.39 -16.40
CA LEU A 248 12.62 7.45 -16.40
C LEU A 248 13.08 7.07 -14.98
N GLU A 249 12.94 7.97 -14.00
CA GLU A 249 13.33 7.77 -12.59
C GLU A 249 12.58 6.63 -11.89
N GLU A 250 11.44 6.19 -12.45
CA GLU A 250 10.69 5.03 -11.95
C GLU A 250 11.38 3.68 -12.17
N VAL A 251 12.50 3.68 -12.91
CA VAL A 251 13.49 2.63 -12.83
C VAL A 251 14.66 3.24 -12.07
N PRO A 252 14.86 2.96 -10.77
CA PRO A 252 16.05 3.47 -10.11
C PRO A 252 17.26 3.00 -10.91
N VAL A 253 17.97 3.96 -11.50
CA VAL A 253 18.99 3.72 -12.53
C VAL A 253 20.25 3.10 -11.91
N ALA A 254 20.31 3.09 -10.58
CA ALA A 254 21.33 2.44 -9.80
C ALA A 254 20.69 1.40 -8.88
N THR A 255 21.41 0.30 -8.68
CA THR A 255 21.01 -0.73 -7.74
C THR A 255 20.87 -0.14 -6.33
N THR A 256 19.76 -0.44 -5.65
CA THR A 256 19.44 0.09 -4.31
C THR A 256 19.10 -1.02 -3.32
N ALA A 257 19.33 -0.76 -2.03
CA ALA A 257 18.88 -1.65 -0.96
C ALA A 257 17.39 -1.40 -0.68
N PRO A 258 16.51 -2.41 -0.81
CA PRO A 258 15.09 -2.25 -0.46
C PRO A 258 14.91 -2.16 1.06
N GLN A 259 13.87 -1.44 1.50
CA GLN A 259 13.61 -1.21 2.93
C GLN A 259 13.47 -2.51 3.71
N THR A 260 12.83 -3.54 3.15
CA THR A 260 12.65 -4.83 3.82
C THR A 260 13.95 -5.56 4.13
N LEU A 261 14.99 -5.41 3.28
CA LEU A 261 16.32 -5.93 3.58
C LEU A 261 17.11 -5.02 4.52
N LEU A 262 16.89 -3.70 4.48
CA LEU A 262 17.44 -2.78 5.49
C LEU A 262 16.89 -3.09 6.88
N ASP A 263 15.60 -3.45 6.99
CA ASP A 263 14.96 -3.86 8.23
C ASP A 263 15.54 -5.18 8.76
N ALA A 264 15.73 -6.17 7.88
CA ALA A 264 16.41 -7.42 8.24
C ALA A 264 17.86 -7.17 8.71
N ARG A 265 18.60 -6.30 8.02
CA ARG A 265 19.95 -5.89 8.41
C ARG A 265 19.97 -5.24 9.78
N ARG A 266 19.07 -4.28 10.03
CA ARG A 266 18.96 -3.59 11.32
C ARG A 266 18.68 -4.58 12.44
N LEU A 267 17.68 -5.46 12.28
CA LEU A 267 17.35 -6.49 13.26
C LEU A 267 18.55 -7.37 13.61
N LEU A 268 19.30 -7.83 12.61
CA LEU A 268 20.50 -8.65 12.84
C LEU A 268 21.57 -7.88 13.61
N LEU A 269 21.85 -6.63 13.22
CA LEU A 269 22.86 -5.80 13.89
C LEU A 269 22.48 -5.44 15.32
N ASP A 270 21.20 -5.18 15.58
CA ASP A 270 20.70 -4.84 16.92
C ASP A 270 20.91 -6.00 17.90
N HIS A 271 20.78 -7.25 17.46
CA HIS A 271 20.88 -8.43 18.33
C HIS A 271 22.23 -9.17 18.26
N LEU A 272 22.93 -9.12 17.12
CA LEU A 272 24.19 -9.84 16.91
C LEU A 272 25.41 -8.91 16.80
N GLY A 273 25.22 -7.59 16.68
CA GLY A 273 26.33 -6.63 16.55
C GLY A 273 27.26 -6.64 17.75
N GLY A 274 26.70 -6.66 18.97
CA GLY A 274 27.49 -6.84 20.20
C GLY A 274 28.15 -8.22 20.33
N ASN A 275 27.85 -9.16 19.43
CA ASN A 275 28.35 -10.53 19.38
C ASN A 275 29.26 -10.77 18.17
N GLY A 276 29.86 -9.70 17.63
CA GLY A 276 30.89 -9.75 16.59
C GLY A 276 30.39 -9.63 15.16
N LEU A 277 29.08 -9.45 14.92
CA LEU A 277 28.56 -9.16 13.58
C LEU A 277 28.78 -7.70 13.21
N GLU A 278 29.70 -7.40 12.31
CA GLU A 278 29.98 -6.02 11.95
C GLU A 278 28.99 -5.47 10.90
N PRO A 279 28.67 -4.16 10.89
CA PRO A 279 27.80 -3.57 9.88
C PRO A 279 28.25 -3.83 8.43
N ALA A 280 29.56 -3.91 8.19
CA ALA A 280 30.14 -4.19 6.87
C ALA A 280 29.96 -5.66 6.45
N GLU A 281 29.71 -6.56 7.40
CA GLU A 281 29.47 -7.98 7.17
C GLU A 281 28.00 -8.31 6.89
N VAL A 282 27.11 -7.30 6.96
CA VAL A 282 25.70 -7.43 6.60
C VAL A 282 25.41 -6.69 5.29
N GLY A 283 25.85 -7.28 4.18
CA GLY A 283 25.83 -6.69 2.85
C GLY A 283 24.49 -6.86 2.11
N ILE A 284 24.08 -5.86 1.32
CA ILE A 284 22.86 -5.92 0.49
C ILE A 284 23.17 -5.58 -0.97
N VAL A 285 23.80 -4.43 -1.20
CA VAL A 285 24.12 -3.95 -2.55
C VAL A 285 25.57 -4.30 -2.88
N GLY A 286 25.77 -4.96 -4.02
CA GLY A 286 27.12 -5.28 -4.49
C GLY A 286 27.90 -4.02 -4.83
N ASP A 287 29.23 -4.07 -4.75
CA ASP A 287 30.11 -2.95 -5.07
C ASP A 287 29.88 -2.41 -6.50
N PRO A 288 30.32 -1.18 -6.83
CA PRO A 288 30.07 -0.59 -8.15
C PRO A 288 30.59 -1.38 -9.36
N ALA A 289 31.56 -2.28 -9.19
CA ALA A 289 32.08 -3.17 -10.23
C ALA A 289 31.31 -4.50 -10.33
N HIS A 290 30.54 -4.85 -9.30
CA HIS A 290 29.69 -6.05 -9.28
C HIS A 290 28.71 -6.02 -10.46
N ARG A 291 28.65 -7.12 -11.22
CA ARG A 291 27.75 -7.29 -12.36
C ARG A 291 27.03 -8.62 -12.25
N GLY A 292 25.72 -8.59 -12.40
CA GLY A 292 24.89 -9.78 -12.28
C GLY A 292 24.58 -10.22 -10.86
N GLY A 293 23.78 -11.28 -10.75
CA GLY A 293 23.36 -11.86 -9.48
C GLY A 293 22.36 -11.02 -8.69
N TYR A 294 22.03 -11.51 -7.49
CA TYR A 294 20.99 -10.92 -6.63
C TYR A 294 21.44 -9.65 -5.90
N HIS A 295 22.74 -9.36 -5.80
CA HIS A 295 23.24 -8.07 -5.32
C HIS A 295 23.08 -6.92 -6.32
N CYS A 296 22.63 -7.21 -7.54
CA CYS A 296 22.39 -6.25 -8.61
C CYS A 296 20.90 -6.09 -8.89
N GLY A 297 20.49 -4.84 -9.08
CA GLY A 297 19.23 -4.43 -9.67
C GLY A 297 19.29 -4.45 -11.20
N SER A 298 18.21 -4.02 -11.83
CA SER A 298 18.00 -4.00 -13.29
C SER A 298 19.09 -3.25 -14.06
N ASP A 299 19.77 -2.31 -13.43
CA ASP A 299 20.86 -1.51 -13.98
C ASP A 299 22.18 -2.28 -14.16
N ARG A 300 22.40 -3.33 -13.36
CA ARG A 300 23.67 -4.09 -13.32
C ARG A 300 23.55 -5.57 -13.62
N VAL A 301 22.33 -6.10 -13.70
CA VAL A 301 22.13 -7.46 -14.23
C VAL A 301 22.48 -7.50 -15.72
N VAL A 302 23.21 -8.54 -16.12
CA VAL A 302 23.61 -8.73 -17.52
C VAL A 302 22.59 -9.57 -18.27
N SER A 303 22.61 -9.49 -19.60
CA SER A 303 21.75 -10.35 -20.44
C SER A 303 22.03 -11.83 -20.16
N GLY A 304 20.98 -12.62 -19.94
CA GLY A 304 21.10 -14.04 -19.62
C GLY A 304 21.47 -14.34 -18.17
N ASP A 305 21.51 -13.34 -17.28
CA ASP A 305 21.81 -13.55 -15.87
C ASP A 305 20.82 -14.52 -15.23
N TYR A 306 21.35 -15.54 -14.55
CA TYR A 306 20.56 -16.61 -13.97
C TYR A 306 19.59 -16.12 -12.89
N SER A 307 19.95 -15.03 -12.19
CA SER A 307 19.10 -14.35 -11.21
C SER A 307 17.89 -13.65 -11.84
N VAL A 308 17.72 -13.76 -13.16
CA VAL A 308 16.57 -13.23 -13.91
C VAL A 308 15.94 -14.33 -14.75
N VAL A 309 16.73 -15.14 -15.46
CA VAL A 309 16.19 -16.01 -16.51
C VAL A 309 15.69 -17.37 -16.00
N GLU A 310 16.22 -17.89 -14.89
CA GLU A 310 15.92 -19.25 -14.43
C GLU A 310 14.53 -19.39 -13.77
N SER A 311 13.87 -18.27 -13.43
CA SER A 311 12.66 -18.23 -12.62
C SER A 311 11.71 -17.13 -13.11
N PRO A 312 10.42 -17.44 -13.34
CA PRO A 312 9.42 -16.42 -13.66
C PRO A 312 9.27 -15.37 -12.57
N ARG A 313 9.38 -15.75 -11.28
CA ARG A 313 9.34 -14.83 -10.13
C ARG A 313 10.45 -13.78 -10.22
N ASP A 314 11.64 -14.20 -10.64
CA ASP A 314 12.78 -13.31 -10.74
C ASP A 314 12.71 -12.41 -11.97
N ARG A 315 12.25 -12.96 -13.11
CA ARG A 315 12.01 -12.18 -14.33
C ARG A 315 10.96 -11.10 -14.15
N THR A 316 9.82 -11.44 -13.56
CA THR A 316 8.69 -10.52 -13.33
C THR A 316 8.96 -9.52 -12.21
N GLY A 317 9.75 -9.96 -11.23
CA GLY A 317 10.21 -9.14 -10.11
C GLY A 317 11.39 -8.22 -10.42
N LEU A 318 11.95 -8.25 -11.63
CA LEU A 318 13.10 -7.42 -11.96
C LEU A 318 12.78 -5.94 -11.73
N SER A 319 13.65 -5.30 -10.95
CA SER A 319 13.63 -3.91 -10.53
C SER A 319 15.05 -3.50 -10.20
N SER A 320 15.25 -2.24 -9.82
CA SER A 320 16.54 -1.73 -9.33
C SER A 320 16.97 -2.28 -7.97
N TYR A 321 16.13 -3.06 -7.28
CA TYR A 321 16.49 -3.53 -5.95
C TYR A 321 17.51 -4.66 -6.01
N ALA A 322 18.53 -4.56 -5.16
CA ALA A 322 19.25 -5.73 -4.72
C ALA A 322 18.28 -6.65 -3.95
N CYS A 323 18.40 -7.94 -4.22
CA CYS A 323 17.55 -9.00 -3.71
C CYS A 323 18.39 -10.05 -2.96
N ALA A 324 19.54 -9.66 -2.43
CA ALA A 324 20.43 -10.51 -1.65
C ALA A 324 20.78 -9.87 -0.31
N LEU A 325 21.08 -10.73 0.67
CA LEU A 325 21.62 -10.37 1.98
C LEU A 325 22.80 -11.29 2.30
N ASP A 326 23.95 -10.71 2.56
CA ASP A 326 25.11 -11.40 3.12
C ASP A 326 25.12 -11.23 4.64
N ILE A 327 25.53 -12.27 5.35
CA ILE A 327 25.72 -12.25 6.81
C ILE A 327 27.07 -12.87 7.12
N GLY A 328 28.00 -12.06 7.65
CA GLY A 328 29.32 -12.52 8.06
C GLY A 328 29.36 -13.13 9.45
N THR A 329 30.51 -13.02 10.11
CA THR A 329 30.79 -13.81 11.29
C THR A 329 30.14 -13.25 12.56
N PHE A 330 29.72 -14.12 13.46
CA PHE A 330 29.31 -13.76 14.81
C PHE A 330 29.50 -14.97 15.73
N THR A 331 29.53 -14.75 17.04
CA THR A 331 29.51 -15.84 18.03
C THR A 331 28.82 -15.36 19.30
N VAL A 332 27.78 -16.09 19.70
CA VAL A 332 27.03 -15.85 20.94
C VAL A 332 26.87 -17.16 21.72
N THR A 333 26.86 -17.09 23.05
CA THR A 333 26.62 -18.25 23.91
C THR A 333 25.40 -18.02 24.78
N ILE A 334 24.38 -18.85 24.63
CA ILE A 334 23.08 -18.72 25.31
C ILE A 334 22.69 -20.08 25.87
N GLY A 335 22.29 -20.12 27.14
CA GLY A 335 21.97 -21.38 27.82
C GLY A 335 23.11 -22.41 27.80
N GLY A 336 24.37 -21.96 27.75
CA GLY A 336 25.55 -22.81 27.64
C GLY A 336 25.81 -23.40 26.24
N ARG A 337 25.00 -23.04 25.23
CA ARG A 337 25.18 -23.46 23.84
C ARG A 337 25.77 -22.32 23.02
N ARG A 338 26.79 -22.64 22.22
CA ARG A 338 27.38 -21.71 21.25
C ARG A 338 26.54 -21.65 19.98
N HIS A 339 26.31 -20.44 19.49
CA HIS A 339 25.68 -20.13 18.21
C HIS A 339 26.60 -19.17 17.43
N ASP A 340 26.88 -19.51 16.19
CA ASP A 340 27.75 -18.78 15.27
C ASP A 340 27.23 -18.89 13.82
N LEU A 341 27.96 -18.29 12.89
CA LEU A 341 27.64 -18.30 11.46
C LEU A 341 27.35 -19.71 10.93
N GLN A 342 28.16 -20.72 11.29
CA GLN A 342 27.97 -22.09 10.78
C GLN A 342 26.69 -22.73 11.32
N THR A 343 26.39 -22.53 12.62
CA THR A 343 25.14 -23.02 13.20
C THR A 343 23.91 -22.34 12.60
N PHE A 344 23.97 -21.02 12.36
CA PHE A 344 22.93 -20.26 11.68
C PHE A 344 22.72 -20.75 10.24
N SER A 345 23.80 -20.85 9.47
CA SER A 345 23.80 -21.31 8.08
C SER A 345 23.10 -22.65 7.92
N THR A 346 23.47 -23.60 8.79
CA THR A 346 22.96 -24.98 8.76
C THR A 346 21.49 -25.02 9.20
N TRP A 347 21.12 -24.22 10.19
CA TRP A 347 19.72 -24.05 10.59
C TRP A 347 18.90 -23.49 9.43
N LEU A 348 19.34 -22.40 8.81
CA LEU A 348 18.64 -21.74 7.71
C LEU A 348 18.41 -22.68 6.53
N ALA A 349 19.47 -23.35 6.05
CA ALA A 349 19.36 -24.28 4.93
C ALA A 349 18.38 -25.44 5.24
N ARG A 350 18.33 -25.90 6.50
CA ARG A 350 17.37 -26.91 6.94
C ARG A 350 15.93 -26.38 6.94
N GLU A 351 15.68 -25.18 7.44
CA GLU A 351 14.34 -24.57 7.43
C GLU A 351 13.84 -24.33 6.00
N CYS A 352 14.74 -23.89 5.11
CA CYS A 352 14.47 -23.76 3.69
C CYS A 352 14.10 -25.09 3.02
N ALA A 353 14.82 -26.17 3.37
CA ALA A 353 14.52 -27.53 2.89
C ALA A 353 13.21 -28.09 3.47
N ALA A 354 12.87 -27.74 4.70
CA ALA A 354 11.61 -28.11 5.34
C ALA A 354 10.40 -27.32 4.81
N GLY A 355 10.64 -26.24 4.04
CA GLY A 355 9.57 -25.42 3.48
C GLY A 355 8.85 -24.55 4.51
N ALA A 356 9.56 -24.13 5.58
CA ALA A 356 9.00 -23.24 6.58
C ALA A 356 8.40 -21.97 5.92
N THR A 357 7.27 -21.50 6.45
CA THR A 357 6.45 -20.45 5.81
C THR A 357 7.24 -19.17 5.50
N ASP A 358 8.08 -18.73 6.44
CA ASP A 358 8.94 -17.55 6.33
C ASP A 358 10.16 -17.73 5.40
N THR A 359 10.39 -18.94 4.88
CA THR A 359 11.45 -19.20 3.88
C THR A 359 10.93 -19.18 2.45
N ARG A 360 9.61 -19.06 2.22
CA ARG A 360 8.96 -19.22 0.89
C ARG A 360 9.53 -18.30 -0.19
N ASP A 361 10.04 -17.15 0.21
CA ASP A 361 10.59 -16.13 -0.68
C ASP A 361 12.10 -16.23 -0.86
N ILE A 362 12.77 -17.16 -0.18
CA ILE A 362 14.20 -17.43 -0.38
C ILE A 362 14.37 -18.31 -1.62
N ARG A 363 15.16 -17.82 -2.57
CA ARG A 363 15.54 -18.49 -3.81
C ARG A 363 16.74 -19.40 -3.62
N GLU A 364 17.77 -18.95 -2.89
CA GLU A 364 18.92 -19.77 -2.55
C GLU A 364 19.64 -19.28 -1.30
N VAL A 365 20.37 -20.21 -0.69
CA VAL A 365 21.30 -19.97 0.41
C VAL A 365 22.62 -20.61 0.04
N ILE A 366 23.69 -19.81 -0.05
CA ILE A 366 25.05 -20.30 -0.24
C ILE A 366 25.81 -20.12 1.07
N TYR A 367 26.40 -21.18 1.58
CA TYR A 367 26.91 -21.21 2.94
C TYR A 367 28.01 -22.25 3.13
N SER A 368 28.68 -22.18 4.28
CA SER A 368 29.60 -23.21 4.73
C SER A 368 29.14 -23.85 6.05
N PRO A 369 28.85 -25.16 6.08
CA PRO A 369 28.44 -25.84 7.32
C PRO A 369 29.60 -26.06 8.32
N ASP A 370 30.84 -26.03 7.85
CA ASP A 370 32.04 -26.39 8.64
C ASP A 370 33.19 -25.36 8.53
N GLY A 371 32.98 -24.26 7.79
CA GLY A 371 33.99 -23.24 7.51
C GLY A 371 34.99 -23.61 6.40
N SER A 372 34.87 -24.79 5.78
CA SER A 372 35.81 -25.30 4.76
C SER A 372 35.10 -25.73 3.47
N THR A 373 33.94 -26.34 3.57
CA THR A 373 33.11 -26.80 2.45
C THR A 373 32.09 -25.73 2.12
N VAL A 374 31.91 -25.37 0.85
CA VAL A 374 30.81 -24.49 0.42
C VAL A 374 29.68 -25.34 -0.15
N ARG A 375 28.45 -25.02 0.25
CA ARG A 375 27.22 -25.68 -0.23
C ARG A 375 26.22 -24.63 -0.69
N ARG A 376 25.30 -25.05 -1.56
CA ARG A 376 24.13 -24.26 -1.91
C ARG A 376 22.87 -25.06 -1.66
N TRP A 377 21.93 -24.46 -0.95
CA TRP A 377 20.53 -24.84 -1.04
C TRP A 377 19.85 -23.96 -2.10
N ASP A 378 19.17 -24.57 -3.06
CA ASP A 378 18.50 -23.91 -4.18
C ASP A 378 17.06 -24.43 -4.28
N ARG A 379 16.08 -23.53 -4.16
CA ARG A 379 14.66 -23.89 -4.25
C ARG A 379 14.26 -24.49 -5.59
N LEU A 380 14.91 -24.07 -6.68
CA LEU A 380 14.66 -24.59 -8.02
C LEU A 380 15.44 -25.88 -8.31
N GLY A 381 16.36 -26.28 -7.42
CA GLY A 381 17.21 -27.46 -7.60
C GLY A 381 18.14 -27.37 -8.82
N LYS A 382 18.46 -26.15 -9.30
CA LYS A 382 19.27 -25.95 -10.51
C LYS A 382 20.77 -25.84 -10.21
N ARG A 383 21.13 -25.49 -8.99
CA ARG A 383 22.50 -25.18 -8.57
C ARG A 383 22.83 -25.85 -7.24
N ALA A 384 24.08 -26.27 -7.07
CA ALA A 384 24.50 -27.12 -5.94
C ALA A 384 25.67 -26.58 -5.09
N SER A 385 26.40 -25.55 -5.55
CA SER A 385 27.55 -24.99 -4.82
C SER A 385 27.74 -23.48 -5.03
N GLY A 386 28.70 -22.87 -4.36
CA GLY A 386 29.15 -21.47 -4.52
C GLY A 386 30.68 -21.38 -4.64
N ASP A 387 31.20 -20.16 -4.62
CA ASP A 387 32.65 -19.91 -4.55
C ASP A 387 33.17 -19.88 -3.11
N ASP A 388 34.50 -19.85 -2.95
CA ASP A 388 35.20 -19.93 -1.67
C ASP A 388 34.97 -18.75 -0.72
N SER A 389 34.42 -17.62 -1.19
CA SER A 389 34.14 -16.47 -0.32
C SER A 389 33.05 -16.79 0.72
N HIS A 390 32.17 -17.75 0.41
CA HIS A 390 31.09 -18.22 1.28
C HIS A 390 31.57 -19.11 2.44
N ARG A 391 32.88 -19.30 2.60
CA ARG A 391 33.45 -19.90 3.82
C ARG A 391 33.35 -18.97 5.03
N TRP A 392 33.25 -17.66 4.77
CA TRP A 392 33.33 -16.60 5.78
C TRP A 392 32.04 -15.80 5.92
N HIS A 393 31.03 -16.05 5.07
CA HIS A 393 29.71 -15.44 5.16
C HIS A 393 28.63 -16.39 4.61
N THR A 394 27.38 -16.17 4.98
CA THR A 394 26.20 -16.78 4.35
C THR A 394 25.59 -15.79 3.37
N HIS A 395 25.39 -16.22 2.13
CA HIS A 395 24.67 -15.45 1.12
C HIS A 395 23.24 -15.95 0.99
N ILE A 396 22.27 -15.06 1.12
CA ILE A 396 20.83 -15.35 0.98
C ILE A 396 20.30 -14.57 -0.22
N SER A 397 19.81 -15.27 -1.23
CA SER A 397 19.09 -14.66 -2.35
C SER A 397 17.59 -14.83 -2.16
N TYR A 398 16.85 -13.73 -2.33
CA TYR A 398 15.40 -13.72 -2.32
C TYR A 398 14.86 -13.65 -3.75
N HIS A 399 13.69 -14.22 -3.98
CA HIS A 399 13.01 -14.02 -5.24
C HIS A 399 12.71 -12.53 -5.46
N ARG A 400 13.01 -12.02 -6.67
CA ARG A 400 12.90 -10.58 -6.94
C ARG A 400 11.46 -10.07 -6.82
N ASP A 401 10.45 -10.89 -7.10
CA ASP A 401 9.04 -10.50 -6.97
C ASP A 401 8.66 -10.23 -5.52
N ALA A 402 9.19 -11.00 -4.57
CA ALA A 402 8.93 -10.83 -3.14
C ALA A 402 9.52 -9.51 -2.64
N ILE A 403 10.75 -9.20 -3.07
CA ILE A 403 11.42 -7.94 -2.76
C ILE A 403 10.69 -6.76 -3.38
N LYS A 404 10.34 -6.83 -4.67
CA LYS A 404 9.58 -5.80 -5.38
C LYS A 404 8.20 -5.55 -4.75
N ALA A 405 7.57 -6.60 -4.22
CA ALA A 405 6.29 -6.51 -3.52
C ALA A 405 6.41 -6.00 -2.07
N GLY A 406 7.63 -5.74 -1.57
CA GLY A 406 7.84 -5.24 -0.20
C GLY A 406 7.47 -6.25 0.87
N ARG A 407 7.61 -7.56 0.61
CA ARG A 407 7.32 -8.59 1.61
C ARG A 407 8.33 -8.55 2.75
N ASP A 408 7.85 -8.85 3.97
CA ASP A 408 8.68 -8.89 5.16
C ASP A 408 9.81 -9.93 5.03
N GLN A 409 11.05 -9.49 5.27
CA GLN A 409 12.24 -10.35 5.29
C GLN A 409 12.80 -10.54 6.71
N THR A 410 12.16 -9.95 7.73
CA THR A 410 12.59 -10.02 9.13
C THR A 410 12.04 -11.25 9.85
N ALA A 411 10.90 -11.81 9.42
CA ALA A 411 10.22 -12.93 10.08
C ALA A 411 11.15 -14.13 10.36
N LEU A 412 11.94 -14.55 9.37
CA LEU A 412 12.91 -15.64 9.52
C LEU A 412 13.95 -15.35 10.61
N PHE A 413 14.49 -14.13 10.63
CA PHE A 413 15.51 -13.73 11.58
C PHE A 413 14.94 -13.58 12.99
N ARG A 414 13.71 -13.05 13.13
CA ARG A 414 13.00 -13.04 14.42
C ARG A 414 12.85 -14.46 14.96
N ARG A 415 12.42 -15.42 14.11
CA ARG A 415 12.30 -16.83 14.50
C ARG A 415 13.64 -17.44 14.89
N TYR A 416 14.72 -17.17 14.15
CA TYR A 416 16.07 -17.63 14.50
C TYR A 416 16.52 -17.07 15.86
N LEU A 417 16.45 -15.76 16.04
CA LEU A 417 16.87 -15.07 17.25
C LEU A 417 16.08 -15.54 18.48
N THR A 418 14.78 -15.80 18.31
CA THR A 418 13.92 -16.42 19.34
C THR A 418 14.38 -17.85 19.64
N THR A 419 14.64 -18.66 18.59
CA THR A 419 15.08 -20.06 18.73
C THR A 419 16.38 -20.20 19.52
N ILE A 420 17.30 -19.24 19.38
CA ILE A 420 18.57 -19.24 20.12
C ILE A 420 18.49 -18.49 21.46
N GLY A 421 17.37 -17.84 21.77
CA GLY A 421 17.14 -17.13 23.02
C GLY A 421 17.72 -15.71 23.10
N LEU A 422 17.94 -15.05 21.96
CA LEU A 422 18.30 -13.61 21.92
C LEU A 422 17.10 -12.68 21.89
N LEU A 423 15.98 -13.17 21.37
CA LEU A 423 14.69 -12.53 21.51
C LEU A 423 13.88 -13.32 22.52
N GLU A 424 13.18 -12.60 23.38
CA GLU A 424 12.10 -13.20 24.14
C GLU A 424 11.02 -13.65 23.15
N ASP A 425 10.50 -14.85 23.37
CA ASP A 425 9.35 -15.30 22.61
C ASP A 425 8.14 -14.48 23.08
N GLU A 426 7.89 -13.34 22.43
CA GLU A 426 6.70 -12.53 22.70
C GLU A 426 5.41 -13.34 22.44
N MET A 427 5.49 -14.43 21.66
CA MET A 427 4.40 -15.40 21.49
C MET A 427 4.33 -16.47 22.59
N ALA A 428 5.37 -16.68 23.41
CA ALA A 428 5.29 -17.56 24.57
C ALA A 428 4.35 -17.01 25.65
N GLN A 429 4.10 -15.70 25.64
CA GLN A 429 3.06 -15.08 26.47
C GLN A 429 1.67 -15.21 25.83
N PHE A 430 1.56 -15.59 24.56
CA PHE A 430 0.30 -15.82 23.86
C PHE A 430 -0.24 -17.22 24.16
N THR A 431 -0.78 -17.37 25.37
CA THR A 431 -1.37 -18.62 25.82
C THR A 431 -2.65 -18.98 25.05
N ASP A 432 -3.10 -20.23 25.15
CA ASP A 432 -4.43 -20.64 24.69
C ASP A 432 -5.56 -19.79 25.29
N ALA A 433 -5.34 -19.15 26.45
CA ALA A 433 -6.31 -18.23 27.04
C ALA A 433 -6.40 -16.92 26.25
N HIS A 434 -5.29 -16.40 25.71
CA HIS A 434 -5.28 -15.24 24.83
C HIS A 434 -5.94 -15.55 23.49
N ALA A 435 -5.66 -16.72 22.91
CA ALA A 435 -6.34 -17.18 21.70
C ALA A 435 -7.86 -17.30 21.91
N ARG A 436 -8.30 -17.94 23.01
CA ARG A 436 -9.72 -18.03 23.38
C ARG A 436 -10.36 -16.66 23.60
N LEU A 437 -9.64 -15.72 24.21
CA LEU A 437 -10.15 -14.37 24.44
C LEU A 437 -10.36 -13.64 23.10
N LEU A 438 -9.46 -13.80 22.14
CA LEU A 438 -9.58 -13.20 20.81
C LEU A 438 -10.71 -13.85 20.00
N ASP A 439 -10.91 -15.16 20.13
CA ASP A 439 -12.06 -15.86 19.54
C ASP A 439 -13.39 -15.40 20.14
N GLN A 440 -13.43 -15.23 21.48
CA GLN A 440 -14.59 -14.68 22.17
C GLN A 440 -14.86 -13.23 21.75
N LEU A 441 -13.81 -12.42 21.62
CA LEU A 441 -13.93 -11.05 21.14
C LEU A 441 -14.48 -11.04 19.71
N ALA A 442 -13.90 -11.83 18.81
CA ALA A 442 -14.33 -11.93 17.42
C ALA A 442 -15.78 -12.44 17.28
N ALA A 443 -16.23 -13.33 18.18
CA ALA A 443 -17.62 -13.81 18.21
C ALA A 443 -18.60 -12.78 18.78
N ALA A 444 -18.18 -12.00 19.79
CA ALA A 444 -19.02 -10.98 20.41
C ALA A 444 -19.10 -9.68 19.60
N LEU A 445 -18.05 -9.37 18.83
CA LEU A 445 -17.88 -8.10 18.14
C LEU A 445 -19.02 -7.76 17.17
N PRO A 446 -19.51 -8.68 16.31
CA PRO A 446 -20.64 -8.40 15.43
C PRO A 446 -21.92 -8.01 16.20
N THR A 447 -22.15 -8.63 17.36
CA THR A 447 -23.31 -8.35 18.21
C THR A 447 -23.17 -6.99 18.91
N LEU A 448 -21.98 -6.66 19.41
CA LEU A 448 -21.69 -5.35 20.01
C LEU A 448 -21.82 -4.23 18.96
N LEU A 449 -21.26 -4.43 17.77
CA LEU A 449 -21.38 -3.47 16.67
C LEU A 449 -22.84 -3.26 16.22
N ALA A 450 -23.64 -4.34 16.17
CA ALA A 450 -25.06 -4.26 15.87
C ALA A 450 -25.86 -3.54 16.96
N GLN A 451 -25.49 -3.70 18.24
CA GLN A 451 -26.14 -3.03 19.37
C GLN A 451 -25.80 -1.53 19.46
N VAL A 452 -24.54 -1.16 19.20
CA VAL A 452 -24.09 0.24 19.19
C VAL A 452 -24.72 1.01 18.02
N ALA A 453 -24.84 0.38 16.85
CA ALA A 453 -25.58 0.92 15.71
C ALA A 453 -27.09 1.09 15.99
N TYR A 454 -27.64 0.40 16.99
CA TYR A 454 -29.06 0.49 17.38
C TYR A 454 -29.34 1.52 18.47
N THR A 455 -28.33 1.94 19.24
CA THR A 455 -28.50 2.88 20.36
C THR A 455 -28.57 4.34 19.94
N ASP A 456 -28.10 4.70 18.75
CA ASP A 456 -27.96 6.07 18.27
C ASP A 456 -29.32 6.81 18.18
N GLY A 457 -30.29 6.24 17.45
CA GLY A 457 -31.60 6.89 17.28
C GLY A 457 -32.52 6.87 18.51
N ARG A 458 -32.25 6.03 19.52
CA ARG A 458 -33.08 5.95 20.74
C ARG A 458 -32.57 6.87 21.85
N MET A 459 -31.26 6.95 22.06
CA MET A 459 -30.69 7.78 23.12
C MET A 459 -30.83 9.27 22.81
N GLU A 460 -30.66 9.67 21.55
CA GLU A 460 -30.91 11.06 21.12
C GLU A 460 -32.40 11.45 21.25
N ALA A 461 -33.32 10.52 20.99
CA ALA A 461 -34.75 10.75 21.17
C ALA A 461 -35.15 10.87 22.66
N PHE A 462 -34.56 10.04 23.54
CA PHE A 462 -34.78 10.10 24.99
C PHE A 462 -34.15 11.34 25.63
N ALA A 463 -32.92 11.71 25.24
CA ALA A 463 -32.25 12.92 25.72
C ALA A 463 -33.02 14.21 25.34
N ASN A 464 -33.76 14.16 24.23
CA ASN A 464 -34.61 15.27 23.76
C ASN A 464 -36.11 15.12 24.15
N GLY A 465 -36.44 14.23 25.09
CA GLY A 465 -37.78 14.11 25.66
C GLY A 465 -38.86 13.59 24.69
N ARG A 466 -38.49 12.88 23.63
CA ARG A 466 -39.43 12.36 22.63
C ARG A 466 -39.83 10.91 22.95
N PRO A 467 -41.13 10.61 23.15
CA PRO A 467 -41.58 9.28 23.57
C PRO A 467 -41.68 8.25 22.43
N ALA A 468 -41.44 8.64 21.17
CA ALA A 468 -41.48 7.73 20.02
C ALA A 468 -40.41 8.10 18.99
N VAL A 469 -39.71 7.07 18.47
CA VAL A 469 -38.72 7.19 17.39
C VAL A 469 -39.48 7.39 16.08
N ARG A 470 -39.23 8.49 15.37
CA ARG A 470 -39.80 8.70 14.03
C ARG A 470 -39.16 7.71 13.04
N THR A 471 -39.95 7.20 12.11
CA THR A 471 -39.52 6.22 11.07
C THR A 471 -38.52 6.79 10.06
N ASP A 472 -38.26 8.09 10.07
CA ASP A 472 -37.35 8.82 9.20
C ASP A 472 -35.89 8.90 9.72
N LEU A 473 -35.59 8.34 10.90
CA LEU A 473 -34.22 8.16 11.40
C LEU A 473 -33.51 6.92 10.82
N LYS A 474 -34.10 6.23 9.84
CA LYS A 474 -33.36 5.31 8.95
C LYS A 474 -32.63 6.13 7.87
N GLY A 475 -31.62 6.90 8.26
CA GLY A 475 -31.03 7.86 7.32
C GLY A 475 -29.73 8.48 7.81
N GLY A 476 -28.69 7.67 7.91
CA GLY A 476 -27.32 8.09 8.15
C GLY A 476 -26.39 6.91 7.94
N GLY A 477 -26.33 6.40 6.71
CA GLY A 477 -25.72 5.12 6.34
C GLY A 477 -24.20 5.08 6.38
N GLN A 478 -23.56 5.54 7.46
CA GLN A 478 -22.16 5.24 7.72
C GLN A 478 -21.97 4.69 9.12
N ALA A 479 -21.30 3.55 9.21
CA ALA A 479 -20.82 3.04 10.48
C ALA A 479 -19.83 4.06 11.06
N MET A 480 -20.08 4.55 12.28
CA MET A 480 -19.16 5.41 12.99
C MET A 480 -17.75 4.80 13.02
N TRP A 481 -16.72 5.63 12.88
CA TRP A 481 -15.29 5.29 12.88
C TRP A 481 -14.83 4.18 13.87
N PRO A 482 -15.34 4.07 15.12
CA PRO A 482 -14.98 2.98 16.02
C PRO A 482 -15.41 1.59 15.51
N VAL A 483 -16.54 1.52 14.79
CA VAL A 483 -17.09 0.28 14.23
C VAL A 483 -16.21 -0.24 13.09
N GLN A 484 -15.70 0.66 12.23
CA GLN A 484 -14.82 0.31 11.12
C GLN A 484 -13.46 -0.23 11.61
N GLN A 485 -12.88 0.40 12.64
CA GLN A 485 -11.62 -0.05 13.23
C GLN A 485 -11.77 -1.38 13.98
N LEU A 486 -12.89 -1.57 14.69
CA LEU A 486 -13.22 -2.85 15.34
C LEU A 486 -13.48 -3.97 14.32
N THR A 487 -14.06 -3.68 13.15
CA THR A 487 -14.21 -4.71 12.09
C THR A 487 -12.90 -5.16 11.46
N ALA A 488 -11.81 -4.36 11.56
CA ALA A 488 -10.49 -4.71 11.03
C ALA A 488 -9.67 -5.60 11.98
N LEU A 489 -9.98 -5.59 13.28
CA LEU A 489 -9.27 -6.34 14.31
C LEU A 489 -9.17 -7.85 14.04
N PRO A 490 -10.23 -8.56 13.62
CA PRO A 490 -10.13 -9.98 13.28
C PRO A 490 -9.16 -10.27 12.13
N ALA A 491 -9.00 -9.35 11.17
CA ALA A 491 -8.05 -9.50 10.07
C ALA A 491 -6.60 -9.21 10.52
N LEU A 492 -6.42 -8.23 11.41
CA LEU A 492 -5.13 -7.92 12.04
C LEU A 492 -4.65 -9.05 12.95
N ILE A 493 -5.55 -9.64 13.73
CA ILE A 493 -5.28 -10.80 14.61
C ILE A 493 -4.98 -12.06 13.79
N LYS A 494 -5.62 -12.24 12.63
CA LYS A 494 -5.45 -13.40 11.75
C LYS A 494 -4.17 -13.32 10.90
N ALA A 495 -3.56 -12.15 10.77
CA ALA A 495 -2.21 -12.03 10.23
C ALA A 495 -1.23 -12.49 11.33
N GLU A 496 -0.76 -13.74 11.23
CA GLU A 496 0.09 -14.47 12.21
C GLU A 496 1.50 -13.86 12.45
N SER A 497 1.66 -12.52 12.43
CA SER A 497 2.96 -11.87 12.62
C SER A 497 2.93 -10.49 13.27
N THR A 498 1.83 -10.03 13.88
CA THR A 498 1.89 -8.77 14.63
C THR A 498 2.49 -9.03 16.01
N SER A 499 3.70 -8.52 16.24
CA SER A 499 4.29 -8.51 17.58
C SER A 499 3.45 -7.62 18.52
N PRO A 500 3.38 -7.91 19.84
CA PRO A 500 2.70 -7.03 20.79
C PRO A 500 3.12 -5.54 20.69
N PRO A 501 4.40 -5.19 20.41
CA PRO A 501 4.81 -3.81 20.14
C PRO A 501 4.22 -3.19 18.85
N GLU A 502 4.06 -3.97 17.78
CA GLU A 502 3.43 -3.52 16.53
C GLU A 502 1.94 -3.32 16.72
N LEU A 503 1.27 -4.22 17.44
CA LEU A 503 -0.13 -4.04 17.83
C LEU A 503 -0.31 -2.83 18.75
N ALA A 504 0.59 -2.63 19.73
CA ALA A 504 0.55 -1.47 20.61
C ALA A 504 0.81 -0.15 19.87
N THR A 505 1.70 -0.13 18.89
CA THR A 505 1.97 1.04 18.04
C THR A 505 0.80 1.34 17.11
N ALA A 506 0.18 0.30 16.52
CA ALA A 506 -1.03 0.45 15.73
C ALA A 506 -2.21 0.99 16.57
N LEU A 507 -2.35 0.52 17.82
CA LEU A 507 -3.35 1.02 18.77
C LEU A 507 -3.04 2.45 19.24
N ALA A 508 -1.76 2.79 19.47
CA ALA A 508 -1.33 4.11 19.91
C ALA A 508 -1.42 5.19 18.80
N ALA A 509 -1.38 4.78 17.53
CA ALA A 509 -1.55 5.65 16.38
C ALA A 509 -3.04 5.99 16.10
N LEU A 510 -3.98 5.37 16.81
CA LEU A 510 -5.40 5.72 16.71
C LEU A 510 -5.64 7.11 17.35
N PRO A 511 -6.33 8.04 16.67
CA PRO A 511 -6.65 9.34 17.25
C PRO A 511 -7.47 9.18 18.53
N ARG A 512 -6.99 9.78 19.63
CA ARG A 512 -7.68 9.73 20.92
C ARG A 512 -8.91 10.64 20.88
N PRO A 513 -10.12 10.15 21.19
CA PRO A 513 -11.28 11.01 21.30
C PRO A 513 -11.10 11.98 22.49
N ALA A 514 -11.43 13.25 22.29
CA ALA A 514 -11.47 14.21 23.38
C ALA A 514 -12.68 13.89 24.29
N GLY A 515 -12.41 13.54 25.55
CA GLY A 515 -13.40 13.54 26.62
C GLY A 515 -14.31 12.32 26.72
N VAL A 516 -13.76 11.10 26.68
CA VAL A 516 -14.50 9.90 27.13
C VAL A 516 -14.39 9.81 28.65
N ASP A 517 -15.52 9.86 29.34
CA ASP A 517 -15.61 9.54 30.76
C ASP A 517 -15.40 8.03 30.94
N VAL A 518 -14.16 7.66 31.31
CA VAL A 518 -13.72 6.27 31.48
C VAL A 518 -14.56 5.53 32.51
N ASP A 519 -15.01 6.23 33.56
CA ASP A 519 -15.82 5.63 34.61
C ASP A 519 -17.22 5.30 34.10
N GLN A 520 -17.83 6.20 33.31
CA GLN A 520 -19.13 5.96 32.71
C GLN A 520 -19.09 4.80 31.71
N LEU A 521 -18.02 4.70 30.92
CA LEU A 521 -17.85 3.62 29.94
C LEU A 521 -17.60 2.27 30.63
N ALA A 522 -16.76 2.23 31.66
CA ALA A 522 -16.48 1.01 32.42
C ALA A 522 -17.75 0.46 33.10
N ALA A 523 -18.55 1.33 33.72
CA ALA A 523 -19.81 0.94 34.36
C ALA A 523 -20.83 0.37 33.36
N ALA A 524 -20.97 1.00 32.19
CA ALA A 524 -21.90 0.57 31.16
C ALA A 524 -21.53 -0.79 30.54
N VAL A 525 -20.22 -1.06 30.39
CA VAL A 525 -19.71 -2.34 29.89
C VAL A 525 -19.88 -3.43 30.95
N ALA A 526 -19.55 -3.17 32.21
CA ALA A 526 -19.71 -4.14 33.30
C ALA A 526 -21.17 -4.59 33.46
N GLU A 527 -22.11 -3.65 33.44
CA GLU A 527 -23.54 -3.96 33.56
C GLU A 527 -24.04 -4.89 32.44
N ARG A 528 -23.59 -4.64 31.20
CA ARG A 528 -23.97 -5.46 30.05
C ARG A 528 -23.34 -6.85 30.05
N VAL A 529 -22.09 -6.96 30.47
CA VAL A 529 -21.40 -8.25 30.60
C VAL A 529 -22.11 -9.10 31.66
N LEU A 530 -22.43 -8.53 32.82
CA LEU A 530 -23.14 -9.24 33.89
C LEU A 530 -24.56 -9.64 33.50
N ALA A 531 -25.27 -8.80 32.73
CA ALA A 531 -26.60 -9.13 32.21
C ALA A 531 -26.58 -10.27 31.17
N GLY A 532 -25.43 -10.53 30.53
CA GLY A 532 -25.23 -11.61 29.57
C GLY A 532 -24.76 -12.93 30.17
N LEU A 533 -24.34 -12.95 31.44
CA LEU A 533 -23.88 -14.15 32.11
C LEU A 533 -25.09 -14.96 32.64
N PRO A 534 -25.09 -16.30 32.49
CA PRO A 534 -26.11 -17.13 33.09
C PRO A 534 -26.08 -16.93 34.62
N ALA A 535 -27.28 -16.85 35.23
CA ALA A 535 -27.47 -16.46 36.63
C ALA A 535 -26.85 -17.40 37.69
N ALA A 536 -26.08 -18.40 37.27
CA ALA A 536 -25.37 -19.31 38.13
C ALA A 536 -23.92 -19.46 37.65
N ASP A 537 -23.01 -19.18 38.58
CA ASP A 537 -21.57 -19.49 38.59
C ASP A 537 -20.60 -18.43 38.05
N GLY A 538 -20.15 -17.55 38.96
CA GLY A 538 -18.91 -16.78 38.84
C GLY A 538 -18.68 -15.80 40.00
N PRO A 539 -17.48 -15.76 40.63
CA PRO A 539 -17.16 -14.93 41.80
C PRO A 539 -16.87 -13.46 41.49
N VAL A 540 -17.07 -13.03 40.24
CA VAL A 540 -16.69 -11.69 39.81
C VAL A 540 -17.83 -10.74 40.18
N SER A 541 -17.60 -9.94 41.22
CA SER A 541 -18.56 -8.91 41.58
C SER A 541 -18.58 -7.82 40.50
N ARG A 542 -19.68 -7.07 40.42
CA ARG A 542 -19.78 -5.90 39.53
C ARG A 542 -18.62 -4.93 39.75
N ASP A 543 -18.27 -4.73 41.01
CA ASP A 543 -17.22 -3.81 41.42
C ASP A 543 -15.84 -4.29 40.94
N ASP A 544 -15.57 -5.61 40.98
CA ASP A 544 -14.31 -6.17 40.46
C ASP A 544 -14.20 -6.04 38.94
N LEU A 545 -15.32 -6.24 38.23
CA LEU A 545 -15.36 -6.10 36.77
C LEU A 545 -15.22 -4.65 36.33
N GLU A 546 -15.91 -3.72 37.00
CA GLU A 546 -15.77 -2.29 36.76
C GLU A 546 -14.35 -1.81 37.07
N ALA A 547 -13.73 -2.29 38.15
CA ALA A 547 -12.35 -1.94 38.51
C ALA A 547 -11.35 -2.45 37.47
N ALA A 548 -11.51 -3.68 36.97
CA ALA A 548 -10.67 -4.23 35.92
C ALA A 548 -10.82 -3.45 34.60
N LEU A 549 -12.06 -3.11 34.22
CA LEU A 549 -12.35 -2.33 33.02
C LEU A 549 -11.78 -0.90 33.10
N ARG A 550 -11.90 -0.23 34.25
CA ARG A 550 -11.25 1.07 34.49
C ARG A 550 -9.74 0.98 34.42
N SER A 551 -9.14 -0.08 34.98
CA SER A 551 -7.68 -0.26 34.92
C SER A 551 -7.20 -0.41 33.48
N VAL A 552 -7.91 -1.19 32.66
CA VAL A 552 -7.58 -1.36 31.24
C VAL A 552 -7.81 -0.05 30.49
N LEU A 553 -8.98 0.57 30.63
CA LEU A 553 -9.32 1.80 29.90
C LEU A 553 -8.47 3.00 30.34
N GLY A 554 -8.15 3.13 31.63
CA GLY A 554 -7.26 4.16 32.16
C GLY A 554 -5.80 3.97 31.74
N SER A 555 -5.33 2.73 31.59
CA SER A 555 -3.99 2.46 31.04
C SER A 555 -3.84 2.89 29.58
N LEU A 556 -4.95 2.97 28.84
CA LEU A 556 -4.99 3.47 27.46
C LEU A 556 -5.00 5.01 27.38
N ASP A 557 -5.41 5.70 28.44
CA ASP A 557 -5.47 7.17 28.50
C ASP A 557 -4.09 7.79 28.80
N GLY A 558 -3.16 7.01 29.37
CA GLY A 558 -1.76 7.42 29.58
C GLY A 558 -1.54 8.47 30.67
N ALA A 559 -2.57 8.81 31.46
CA ALA A 559 -2.38 9.52 32.71
C ALA A 559 -1.90 8.52 33.76
N GLY A 560 -0.64 8.64 34.21
CA GLY A 560 -0.18 7.94 35.40
C GLY A 560 -1.07 8.28 36.61
N PRO A 561 -1.11 7.42 37.66
CA PRO A 561 -2.00 7.62 38.80
C PRO A 561 -1.79 9.00 39.43
N GLN A 562 -2.85 9.80 39.51
CA GLN A 562 -2.86 11.01 40.33
C GLN A 562 -2.87 10.60 41.81
N ALA A 563 -1.92 11.13 42.57
CA ALA A 563 -1.79 10.93 44.01
C ALA A 563 -2.81 11.73 44.82
#